data_AF-A0A1H4R745-F1
#
_entry.id   AF-A0A1H4R745-F1
#
_cell.length_a   1.000
_cell.length_b   1.000
_cell.length_c   1.000
_cell.angle_alpha   90.00
_cell.angle_beta   90.00
_cell.angle_gamma   90.00
#
_symmetry.space_group_name_H-M   'P 1'
#
loop_
_entity.id
_entity.type
_entity.pdbx_description
1 polymer ?
#
loop_
_entity_poly.entity_id
_entity_poly.type
_entity_poly.pdbx_seq_one_letter_code
_entity_poly.pdbx_strand_id
1 'polypeptide(L)' 'MWHQKYAAPAPFHQIELFSLVEPVAESEGEITFAHRLYMVAPFAESGRLLLRQLPAHTLQKALLLAGPGKVA' A
#
# COMPACT_ATOMS: atom_id res chain seq x y z
N MET A 1 -4.30 7.22 2.25
CA MET A 1 -3.37 6.53 3.18
C MET A 1 -4.01 6.52 4.54
N TRP A 2 -4.12 5.37 5.19
CA TRP A 2 -4.53 5.26 6.60
C TRP A 2 -3.29 4.95 7.45
N HIS A 3 -3.22 5.49 8.67
CA HIS A 3 -2.10 5.31 9.59
C HIS A 3 -2.59 5.32 11.04
N GLN A 4 -2.07 4.41 11.85
CA GLN A 4 -2.39 4.29 13.27
C GLN A 4 -1.14 3.92 14.07
N LYS A 5 -1.06 4.46 15.28
CA LYS A 5 0.01 4.18 16.25
C LYS A 5 -0.58 3.48 17.48
N TYR A 6 0.13 2.47 17.96
CA TYR A 6 -0.21 1.73 19.17
C TYR A 6 0.95 1.85 20.16
N ALA A 7 0.65 2.19 21.41
CA ALA A 7 1.62 2.08 22.48
C ALA A 7 1.87 0.58 22.75
N ALA A 8 3.14 0.17 22.78
CA ALA A 8 3.53 -1.20 23.07
C ALA A 8 4.44 -1.23 24.29
N PRO A 9 4.36 -2.27 25.14
CA PRO A 9 5.32 -2.43 26.23
C PRO A 9 6.75 -2.54 25.68
N ALA A 10 7.72 -2.27 26.56
CA ALA A 10 9.13 -2.47 26.23
C ALA A 10 9.36 -3.92 25.73
N PRO A 11 10.27 -4.13 24.75
CA PRO A 11 11.22 -3.16 24.18
C PRO A 11 10.69 -2.37 22.97
N PHE A 12 9.44 -2.59 22.54
CA PHE A 12 8.97 -2.03 21.27
C PHE A 12 8.56 -0.55 21.39
N HIS A 13 8.06 -0.13 22.56
CA HIS A 13 7.60 1.22 22.91
C HIS A 13 6.44 1.78 22.03
N GLN A 14 6.45 1.54 20.73
CA GLN A 14 5.47 1.99 19.76
C GLN A 14 5.43 1.07 18.54
N ILE A 15 4.22 0.69 18.10
CA ILE A 15 3.98 0.00 16.83
C ILE A 15 3.24 0.96 15.91
N GLU A 16 3.74 1.16 14.70
CA GLU A 16 3.08 1.97 13.69
C GLU A 16 2.58 1.10 12.54
N LEU A 17 1.30 1.23 12.23
CA LEU A 17 0.64 0.53 11.14
C LEU A 17 0.12 1.52 10.11
N PHE A 18 0.32 1.26 8.84
CA PHE A 18 -0.24 2.10 7.78
C PHE A 18 -0.71 1.26 6.60
N SER A 19 -1.68 1.78 5.86
CA SER A 19 -2.17 1.13 4.64
C SER A 19 -2.06 2.02 3.41
N LEU A 20 -1.77 1.37 2.30
CA LEU A 20 -1.57 1.97 0.99
C LEU A 20 -2.31 1.16 -0.07
N VAL A 21 -2.86 1.85 -1.07
CA VAL A 21 -3.22 1.23 -2.34
C VAL A 21 -2.05 1.50 -3.28
N GLU A 22 -1.39 0.45 -3.74
CA GLU A 22 -0.19 0.57 -4.55
C GLU A 22 -0.15 -0.50 -5.64
N PRO A 23 0.60 -0.28 -6.74
CA PRO A 23 0.76 -1.27 -7.79
C PRO A 23 1.53 -2.49 -7.24
N VAL A 24 1.02 -3.68 -7.51
CA VAL A 24 1.63 -4.96 -7.13
C VAL A 24 2.05 -5.80 -8.33
N ALA A 25 1.51 -5.50 -9.50
CA ALA A 25 1.92 -6.10 -10.77
C ALA A 25 1.63 -5.11 -11.90
N GLU A 26 2.42 -5.22 -12.96
CA GLU A 26 2.29 -4.40 -14.16
C GLU A 26 2.46 -5.29 -15.39
N SER A 27 1.56 -5.15 -16.36
CA SER A 27 1.61 -5.84 -17.65
C SER A 27 1.53 -4.83 -18.79
N GLU A 28 1.54 -5.30 -20.03
CA GLU A 28 1.32 -4.42 -21.18
C GLU A 28 -0.12 -3.89 -21.13
N GLY A 29 -0.28 -2.58 -20.89
CA GLY A 29 -1.58 -1.90 -20.87
C GLY A 29 -2.35 -1.93 -19.55
N GLU A 30 -1.97 -2.75 -18.55
CA GLU A 30 -2.69 -2.83 -17.27
C GLU A 30 -1.78 -2.70 -16.05
N ILE A 31 -2.35 -2.22 -14.94
CA ILE A 31 -1.71 -2.16 -13.62
C ILE A 31 -2.65 -2.79 -12.60
N THR A 32 -2.12 -3.71 -11.81
CA THR A 32 -2.86 -4.33 -10.70
C THR A 32 -2.52 -3.61 -9.41
N PHE A 33 -3.52 -3.06 -8.73
CA PHE A 33 -3.39 -2.42 -7.43
C PHE A 33 -3.92 -3.32 -6.34
N ALA A 34 -3.29 -3.31 -5.17
CA ALA A 34 -3.85 -3.95 -3.97
C ALA A 34 -3.79 -3.01 -2.77
N HIS A 35 -4.76 -3.14 -1.87
CA HIS A 35 -4.69 -2.50 -0.57
C HIS A 35 -3.81 -3.33 0.35
N ARG A 36 -2.68 -2.76 0.80
CA ARG A 36 -1.65 -3.43 1.59
C ARG A 36 -1.52 -2.76 2.96
N LEU A 37 -1.45 -3.57 4.01
CA LEU A 37 -1.22 -3.17 5.39
C LEU A 37 0.25 -3.43 5.74
N TYR A 38 0.90 -2.42 6.28
CA TYR A 38 2.29 -2.42 6.68
C TYR A 38 2.46 -2.12 8.16
N MET A 39 3.56 -2.61 8.71
CA MET A 39 4.13 -2.15 9.97
C MET A 39 5.46 -1.44 9.70
N VAL A 40 5.73 -0.35 10.40
CA VAL A 40 7.08 0.26 10.40
C VAL A 40 8.03 -0.69 11.14
N ALA A 41 9.11 -1.09 10.47
CA ALA A 41 10.07 -2.06 10.97
C ALA A 41 11.50 -1.62 10.59
N PRO A 42 12.26 -0.99 11.50
CA PRO A 42 13.58 -0.42 11.19
C PRO A 42 14.61 -1.46 10.71
N PHE A 43 14.41 -2.73 11.05
CA PHE A 43 15.27 -3.84 10.64
C PHE A 43 14.94 -4.40 9.25
N ALA A 44 13.78 -4.03 8.68
CA ALA A 44 13.43 -4.42 7.32
C ALA A 44 14.14 -3.50 6.33
N GLU A 45 14.59 -4.03 5.20
CA GLU A 45 15.35 -3.29 4.17
C GLU A 45 14.65 -2.01 3.69
N SER A 46 13.32 -2.04 3.58
CA SER A 46 12.50 -0.88 3.17
C SER A 46 11.98 -0.02 4.34
N GLY A 47 12.41 -0.31 5.57
CA GLY A 47 11.89 0.32 6.80
C GLY A 47 10.45 -0.09 7.14
N ARG A 48 9.88 -1.03 6.40
CA ARG A 48 8.50 -1.53 6.58
C ARG A 48 8.41 -3.03 6.31
N LEU A 49 7.49 -3.67 7.02
CA LEU A 49 7.13 -5.07 6.85
C LEU A 49 5.70 -5.15 6.33
N LEU A 50 5.47 -5.90 5.25
CA LEU A 50 4.12 -6.21 4.78
C LEU A 50 3.45 -7.17 5.76
N LEU A 51 2.34 -6.75 6.37
CA LEU A 51 1.54 -7.61 7.25
C LEU A 51 0.44 -8.35 6.48
N ARG A 52 -0.21 -7.67 5.55
CA ARG A 52 -1.36 -8.23 4.82
C ARG A 52 -1.55 -7.54 3.48
N GLN A 53 -1.96 -8.32 2.48
CA GLN A 53 -2.50 -7.84 1.22
C GLN A 53 -3.98 -8.22 1.14
N LEU A 54 -4.84 -7.26 0.82
CA LEU A 54 -6.26 -7.47 0.50
C LEU A 54 -6.42 -7.80 -0.99
N PRO A 55 -7.62 -8.25 -1.43
CA PRO A 55 -7.87 -8.53 -2.85
C PRO A 55 -7.44 -7.38 -3.76
N ALA A 56 -6.85 -7.74 -4.90
CA ALA A 56 -6.32 -6.79 -5.87
C ALA A 56 -7.34 -6.45 -6.95
N HIS A 57 -7.19 -5.28 -7.55
CA HIS A 57 -8.00 -4.78 -8.65
C HIS A 57 -7.12 -4.31 -9.79
N THR A 58 -7.45 -4.75 -11.00
CA THR A 58 -6.73 -4.40 -12.22
C THR A 58 -7.39 -3.20 -12.89
N LEU A 59 -6.57 -2.22 -13.29
CA LEU A 59 -6.98 -1.03 -14.03
C LEU A 59 -6.19 -0.93 -15.33
N GLN A 60 -6.83 -0.45 -16.39
CA GLN A 60 -6.13 -0.11 -17.63
C GLN A 60 -5.26 1.13 -17.42
N LYS A 61 -4.02 1.10 -17.92
CA LYS A 61 -3.06 2.22 -17.87
C LYS A 61 -3.65 3.49 -18.50
N ALA A 62 -4.44 3.34 -19.56
CA ALA A 62 -5.13 4.45 -20.22
C ALA A 62 -6.02 5.26 -19.25
N LEU A 63 -6.66 4.59 -18.29
CA LEU A 63 -7.53 5.24 -17.30
C LEU A 63 -6.73 6.03 -16.24
N LEU A 64 -5.49 5.63 -15.97
CA LEU A 64 -4.61 6.34 -15.04
C LEU A 64 -3.96 7.57 -15.69
N LEU A 65 -3.76 7.53 -17.01
CA LEU A 65 -3.22 8.64 -17.81
C LEU A 65 -4.30 9.68 -18.15
N ALA A 66 -5.56 9.25 -18.22
CA ALA A 66 -6.71 10.14 -18.25
C ALA A 66 -6.91 10.75 -16.86
N GLY A 67 -6.25 11.88 -16.57
CA GLY A 67 -6.39 12.60 -15.31
C GLY A 67 -7.86 12.90 -14.92
N PRO A 68 -8.13 13.31 -13.68
CA PRO A 68 -9.49 13.52 -13.18
C PRO A 68 -10.24 14.53 -14.07
N GLY A 69 -11.27 14.05 -14.78
CA GLY A 69 -12.12 14.86 -15.67
C GLY A 69 -12.27 14.39 -17.13
N LYS A 70 -11.67 13.25 -17.53
CA LYS A 70 -11.78 12.72 -18.91
C LYS A 70 -12.39 11.32 -19.04
N VAL A 71 -13.20 10.91 -18.07
CA VAL A 71 -14.12 9.78 -18.27
C VAL A 71 -15.47 10.42 -18.62
N ALA A 72 -15.80 10.38 -19.92
CA ALA A 72 -17.06 10.87 -20.46
C ALA A 72 -18.23 9.97 -20.08
#